data_AF-A0A9D0ZFR2-F1
#
_entry.id   AF-A0A9D0ZFR2-F1
#
_cell.length_a   1.000
_cell.length_b   1.000
_cell.length_c   1.000
_cell.angle_alpha   90.00
_cell.angle_beta   90.00
_cell.angle_gamma   90.00
#
_symmetry.space_group_name_H-M   'P 1'
#
loop_
_entity.id
_entity.type
_entity.pdbx_description
1 polymer ?
#
loop_
_entity_poly.entity_id
_entity_poly.type
_entity_poly.pdbx_seq_one_letter_code
_entity_poly.pdbx_strand_id
1 'polypeptide(L)' 'MNLDEWRSQIKRGTLEFCILLMIDSGPCYGYEIISRLESRPIVAAKE' A
#
# COMPACT_ATOMS: atom_id res chain seq x y z
N MET A 1 -7.72 -22.72 -6.71
CA MET A 1 -7.04 -21.47 -6.27
C MET A 1 -7.44 -20.39 -7.25
N ASN A 2 -8.22 -19.41 -6.80
CA ASN A 2 -8.78 -18.41 -7.69
C ASN A 2 -7.72 -17.34 -8.00
N LEU A 3 -7.46 -17.11 -9.28
CA LEU A 3 -6.40 -16.22 -9.74
C LEU A 3 -6.69 -14.75 -9.37
N ASP A 4 -7.98 -14.40 -9.28
CA ASP A 4 -8.44 -13.09 -8.83
C ASP A 4 -8.23 -12.87 -7.33
N GLU A 5 -8.49 -13.90 -6.50
CA GLU A 5 -8.16 -13.85 -5.07
C GLU A 5 -6.67 -13.67 -4.86
N TRP A 6 -5.85 -14.41 -5.62
CA TRP A 6 -4.40 -14.32 -5.52
C TRP A 6 -3.88 -12.94 -5.90
N ARG A 7 -4.42 -12.34 -6.96
CA ARG A 7 -4.12 -10.97 -7.35
C ARG A 7 -4.51 -9.96 -6.27
N SER A 8 -5.65 -10.14 -5.62
CA SER A 8 -6.11 -9.28 -4.52
C SER A 8 -5.17 -9.37 -3.31
N GLN A 9 -4.76 -10.58 -2.92
CA GLN A 9 -3.83 -10.79 -1.82
C GLN A 9 -2.46 -10.16 -2.09
N ILE A 10 -1.93 -10.30 -3.31
CA ILE A 10 -0.64 -9.70 -3.67
C ILE A 10 -0.71 -8.17 -3.66
N LYS A 11 -1.79 -7.58 -4.17
CA LYS A 11 -2.00 -6.12 -4.10
C LYS A 11 -2.04 -5.64 -2.64
N ARG A 12 -2.81 -6.32 -1.80
CA ARG A 12 -2.94 -5.99 -0.37
C ARG A 12 -1.59 -6.12 0.36
N GLY A 13 -0.91 -7.25 0.21
CA GLY A 13 0.39 -7.49 0.86
C GLY A 13 1.45 -6.49 0.40
N THR A 14 1.43 -6.09 -0.87
CA THR A 14 2.34 -5.05 -1.39
C THR A 14 2.08 -3.70 -0.74
N LEU A 15 0.81 -3.30 -0.60
CA LEU A 15 0.42 -2.05 0.08
C LEU A 15 0.85 -2.07 1.56
N GLU A 16 0.55 -3.15 2.27
CA GLU A 16 0.95 -3.32 3.68
C GLU A 16 2.48 -3.23 3.83
N PHE A 17 3.24 -3.86 2.93
CA PHE A 17 4.70 -3.76 2.93
C PHE A 17 5.22 -2.35 2.64
N CYS A 18 4.61 -1.61 1.71
CA CYS A 18 4.95 -0.20 1.48
C CYS A 18 4.73 0.66 2.74
N ILE A 19 3.67 0.39 3.51
CA ILE A 19 3.40 1.09 4.77
C ILE A 19 4.48 0.78 5.81
N LEU A 20 4.87 -0.49 5.93
CA LEU A 20 5.97 -0.89 6.83
C LEU A 20 7.27 -0.17 6.48
N LEU A 21 7.64 -0.08 5.19
CA LEU A 21 8.83 0.66 4.75
C LEU A 21 8.76 2.16 5.07
N MET A 22 7.58 2.76 5.05
CA MET A 22 7.41 4.17 5.43
C MET A 22 7.59 4.38 6.93
N ILE A 23 7.08 3.48 7.76
CA ILE A 23 7.21 3.55 9.22
C ILE A 23 8.65 3.22 9.66
N ASP A 24 9.33 2.33 8.94
CA ASP A 24 10.75 2.00 9.17
C ASP A 24 11.65 3.23 9.01
N SER A 25 11.31 4.13 8.08
CA SER A 25 12.05 5.39 7.87
C SER A 25 11.89 6.42 9.00
N GLY A 26 10.95 6.21 9.92
CA GLY A 26 10.68 7.09 11.06
C GLY A 26 9.19 7.23 11.38
N PRO A 27 8.84 7.89 12.51
CA PRO A 27 7.46 8.15 12.86
C PRO A 27 6.77 8.95 11.76
N CYS A 28 5.60 8.45 11.32
CA CYS A 28 4.84 8.98 10.21
C CYS A 28 3.36 8.96 10.58
N TYR A 29 2.67 10.09 10.43
CA TYR A 29 1.24 10.16 10.69
C TYR A 29 0.44 9.51 9.57
N GLY A 30 -0.76 9.00 9.90
CA GLY A 30 -1.63 8.34 8.93
C GLY A 30 -1.95 9.19 7.69
N TYR A 31 -2.10 10.51 7.85
CA TYR A 31 -2.35 11.40 6.71
C TYR A 31 -1.12 11.54 5.79
N GLU A 32 0.10 11.48 6.34
CA GLU A 32 1.33 11.54 5.55
C GLU A 32 1.50 10.26 4.73
N ILE A 33 1.17 9.12 5.33
CA ILE A 33 1.12 7.82 4.64
C ILE A 33 0.13 7.88 3.47
N ILE A 34 -1.10 8.34 3.70
CA ILE A 34 -2.13 8.46 2.66
C ILE A 34 -1.67 9.41 1.55
N SER A 35 -1.18 10.61 1.88
CA SER A 35 -0.73 11.58 0.89
C SER A 35 0.42 11.05 0.02
N ARG A 36 1.37 10.31 0.62
CA ARG A 36 2.46 9.66 -0.11
C ARG A 36 1.96 8.52 -1.00
N LEU A 37 0.97 7.74 -0.56
CA LEU A 37 0.38 6.66 -1.35
C LEU A 37 -0.45 7.18 -2.53
N GLU A 38 -1.23 8.24 -2.34
CA GLU A 38 -2.01 8.89 -3.41
C GLU A 38 -1.12 9.44 -4.53
N SER A 39 0.10 9.87 -4.20
CA SER A 39 1.08 10.32 -5.19
C SER A 39 1.61 9.19 -6.10
N ARG A 40 1.35 7.92 -5.74
CA ARG A 40 1.85 6.73 -6.46
C ARG A 40 0.69 5.97 -7.13
N PRO A 41 0.51 6.07 -8.45
CA PRO A 41 -0.62 5.48 -9.16
C PRO A 41 -0.68 3.95 -9.12
N ILE A 42 0.40 3.27 -8.73
CA ILE A 42 0.45 1.80 -8.63
C ILE A 42 -0.11 1.26 -7.30
N VAL A 43 -0.17 2.10 -6.26
CA VAL A 43 -0.65 1.73 -4.91
C VAL A 43 -1.88 2.53 -4.50
N ALA A 44 -2.15 3.66 -5.17
CA ALA A 44 -3.43 4.34 -5.10
C ALA A 44 -4.50 3.36 -5.61
N ALA A 45 -5.21 2.73 -4.68
CA ALA A 45 -6.40 1.93 -4.96
C ALA A 45 -7.51 2.85 -5.48
N LYS A 46 -7.33 3.40 -6.68
CA LYS A 46 -8.45 3.85 -7.50
C LYS A 46 -9.00 2.59 -8.16
N GLU A 47 -9.95 1.97 -7.47
CA GLU A 47 -10.99 1.20 -8.15
C GLU A 47 -11.83 2.13 -9.02
#